data_AF-A0A699X922-F1
#
_entry.id   AF-A0A699X922-F1
#
_cell.length_a   1.000
_cell.length_b   1.000
_cell.length_c   1.000
_cell.angle_alpha   90.00
_cell.angle_beta   90.00
_cell.angle_gamma   90.00
#
_symmetry.space_group_name_H-M   'P 1'
#
loop_
_entity.id
_entity.type
_entity.pdbx_description
1 polymer ?
#
loop_
_entity_poly.entity_id
_entity_poly.type
_entity_poly.pdbx_seq_one_letter_code
_entity_poly.pdbx_strand_id
1 'polypeptide(L)'
;SHACTADIVLDLHCDTDASLHMYALPQHWPQWRSLSAHLGVSVGLLAEDSGGSSFDEACSLPWLRLAKQFKDAQIPLACMSTTLELGGQNNTG
;
A
#
# COMPACT_ATOMS: atom_id res chain seq x y z
N SER A 1 -5.72 15.24 6.77
CA SER A 1 -5.12 15.98 5.64
C SER A 1 -3.67 15.55 5.37
N HIS A 2 -2.86 15.22 6.38
CA HIS A 2 -1.43 14.91 6.21
C HIS A 2 -1.11 13.73 5.25
N ALA A 3 -1.93 12.67 5.23
CA ALA A 3 -1.69 11.53 4.35
C ALA A 3 -1.77 11.90 2.85
N CYS A 4 -2.70 12.77 2.45
CA CYS A 4 -2.91 13.15 1.06
C CYS A 4 -1.75 13.96 0.44
N THR A 5 -0.84 14.46 1.28
CA THR A 5 0.35 15.22 0.85
C THR A 5 1.64 14.44 1.08
N ALA A 6 1.57 13.21 1.60
CA ALA A 6 2.74 12.39 1.83
C ALA A 6 3.18 11.70 0.54
N ASP A 7 4.50 11.59 0.34
CA ASP A 7 5.05 10.77 -0.75
C ASP A 7 4.82 9.27 -0.48
N ILE A 8 4.87 8.89 0.80
CA ILE A 8 4.75 7.51 1.29
C ILE A 8 3.74 7.46 2.44
N VAL A 9 2.83 6.49 2.40
CA VAL A 9 1.89 6.17 3.48
C VAL A 9 2.07 4.70 3.87
N LEU A 10 2.40 4.45 5.13
CA LEU A 10 2.43 3.11 5.70
C LEU A 10 1.23 2.96 6.64
N ASP A 11 0.30 2.10 6.25
CA ASP A 11 -0.88 1.77 7.04
C ASP A 11 -0.57 0.52 7.88
N LEU A 12 -0.28 0.71 9.17
CA LEU A 12 0.25 -0.35 10.03
C LEU A 12 -0.88 -1.05 10.78
N HIS A 13 -0.99 -2.36 10.57
CA HIS A 13 -2.02 -3.21 11.13
C HIS A 13 -1.40 -4.46 11.78
N CYS A 14 -2.23 -5.18 12.55
CA CYS A 14 -1.95 -6.53 12.98
C CYS A 14 -3.19 -7.39 12.72
N ASP A 15 -2.98 -8.65 12.36
CA ASP A 15 -4.05 -9.62 12.20
C ASP A 15 -4.30 -10.36 13.52
N THR A 16 -5.38 -11.12 13.60
CA THR A 16 -5.64 -12.08 14.68
C THR A 16 -4.58 -13.19 14.75
N ASP A 17 -4.31 -13.86 13.63
CA ASP A 17 -3.24 -14.87 13.49
C ASP A 17 -2.77 -14.92 12.03
N ALA A 18 -1.68 -14.21 11.73
CA ALA A 18 -1.11 -14.18 10.38
C ALA A 18 0.41 -14.01 10.41
N SER A 19 1.03 -14.39 9.29
CA SER A 19 2.42 -14.03 8.98
C SER A 19 2.49 -12.57 8.52
N LEU A 20 3.68 -11.96 8.62
CA LEU A 20 3.90 -10.60 8.15
C LEU A 20 3.62 -10.53 6.63
N HIS A 21 2.64 -9.71 6.23
CA HIS A 21 2.23 -9.59 4.82
C HIS A 21 1.86 -8.15 4.44
N MET A 22 1.73 -7.90 3.14
CA MET A 22 1.58 -6.57 2.58
C MET A 22 0.47 -6.52 1.54
N TYR A 23 -0.36 -5.46 1.57
CA TYR A 23 -1.26 -5.10 0.48
C TYR A 23 -0.69 -3.90 -0.26
N ALA A 24 -0.68 -3.93 -1.60
CA ALA A 24 -0.17 -2.80 -2.38
C ALA A 24 -0.80 -2.70 -3.76
N LEU A 25 -0.79 -1.49 -4.30
CA LEU A 25 -1.09 -1.25 -5.70
C LEU A 25 -0.04 -1.95 -6.61
N PRO A 26 -0.44 -2.72 -7.64
CA PRO A 26 0.51 -3.43 -8.51
C PRO A 26 1.59 -2.53 -9.13
N GLN A 27 1.23 -1.29 -9.45
CA GLN A 27 2.13 -0.30 -10.06
C GLN A 27 3.18 0.24 -9.09
N HIS A 28 2.96 0.12 -7.78
CA HIS A 28 3.92 0.50 -6.73
C HIS A 28 4.81 -0.68 -6.29
N TRP A 29 4.52 -1.91 -6.74
CA TRP A 29 5.25 -3.10 -6.30
C TRP A 29 6.77 -3.03 -6.50
N PRO A 30 7.32 -2.55 -7.64
CA PRO A 30 8.77 -2.46 -7.81
C PRO A 30 9.46 -1.67 -6.70
N GLN A 31 8.82 -0.61 -6.20
CA GLN A 31 9.31 0.26 -5.13
C GLN A 31 9.23 -0.43 -3.76
N TRP A 32 8.23 -1.29 -3.56
CA TRP A 32 8.03 -1.99 -2.29
C TRP A 32 8.96 -3.16 -2.04
N ARG A 33 9.51 -3.78 -3.09
CA ARG A 33 10.38 -4.97 -2.98
C ARG A 33 11.50 -4.83 -1.96
N SER A 34 12.14 -3.67 -1.89
CA SER A 34 13.23 -3.45 -0.94
C SER A 34 12.72 -3.49 0.50
N LEU A 35 11.66 -2.74 0.81
CA LEU A 35 11.05 -2.74 2.14
C LEU A 35 10.53 -4.13 2.51
N SER A 36 9.83 -4.80 1.60
CA SER A 36 9.32 -6.15 1.80
C SER A 36 10.42 -7.13 2.18
N ALA A 37 11.58 -7.06 1.51
CA ALA A 37 12.73 -7.91 1.82
C ALA A 37 13.34 -7.61 3.20
N HIS A 38 13.47 -6.33 3.57
CA HIS A 38 14.02 -5.93 4.87
C HIS A 38 13.12 -6.31 6.05
N LEU A 39 11.80 -6.27 5.85
CA LEU A 39 10.83 -6.64 6.87
C LEU A 39 10.56 -8.15 6.95
N GLY A 40 11.02 -8.94 5.97
CA GLY A 40 10.69 -10.35 5.90
C GLY A 40 9.21 -10.61 5.57
N VAL A 41 8.61 -9.75 4.75
CA VAL A 41 7.24 -9.94 4.22
C VAL A 41 7.14 -11.30 3.54
N SER A 42 6.21 -12.13 4.02
CA SER A 42 5.99 -13.48 3.50
C SER A 42 5.24 -13.46 2.17
N VAL A 43 4.30 -12.52 1.99
CA VAL A 43 3.52 -12.36 0.76
C VAL A 43 3.13 -10.90 0.54
N GLY A 44 3.18 -10.48 -0.72
CA GLY A 44 2.60 -9.23 -1.21
C GLY A 44 1.34 -9.51 -2.02
N LEU A 45 0.21 -8.98 -1.58
CA LEU A 45 -1.10 -9.08 -2.22
C LEU A 45 -1.35 -7.82 -3.04
N LEU A 46 -1.42 -7.97 -4.37
CA LEU A 46 -1.45 -6.84 -5.30
C LEU A 46 -2.83 -6.68 -5.94
N ALA A 47 -3.47 -5.52 -5.75
CA ALA A 47 -4.76 -5.19 -6.35
C ALA A 47 -4.87 -3.69 -6.67
N GLU A 48 -5.48 -3.33 -7.81
CA GLU A 48 -5.82 -1.93 -8.09
C GLU A 48 -7.05 -1.47 -7.31
N ASP A 49 -7.98 -2.38 -7.04
CA ASP A 49 -9.21 -2.13 -6.29
C ASP A 49 -9.61 -3.46 -5.64
N SER A 50 -9.44 -3.55 -4.32
CA SER A 50 -9.84 -4.70 -3.51
C SER A 50 -11.34 -4.66 -3.15
N GLY A 51 -12.04 -3.59 -3.51
CA GLY A 51 -13.45 -3.35 -3.18
C GLY A 51 -13.68 -2.86 -1.75
N GLY A 52 -12.63 -2.70 -0.95
CA GLY A 52 -12.71 -2.33 0.46
C GLY A 52 -12.69 -0.83 0.74
N SER A 53 -12.18 -0.01 -0.20
CA SER A 53 -11.88 1.41 0.05
C SER A 53 -11.00 1.57 1.31
N SER A 54 -10.00 0.70 1.44
CA SER A 54 -9.05 0.73 2.55
C SER A 54 -8.27 2.04 2.56
N PHE A 55 -7.61 2.34 3.68
CA PHE A 55 -6.95 3.63 3.84
C PHE A 55 -5.78 3.81 2.87
N ASP A 56 -5.02 2.74 2.60
CA ASP A 56 -3.99 2.73 1.57
C ASP A 56 -4.59 2.97 0.16
N GLU A 57 -5.70 2.34 -0.21
CA GLU A 57 -6.40 2.58 -1.49
C GLU A 57 -6.89 4.02 -1.62
N ALA A 58 -7.50 4.57 -0.56
CA ALA A 58 -7.95 5.96 -0.54
C ALA A 58 -6.78 6.94 -0.78
N CYS A 59 -5.55 6.54 -0.42
CA CYS A 59 -4.34 7.31 -0.62
C CYS A 59 -3.77 7.21 -2.06
N SER A 60 -3.67 6.01 -2.64
CA SER A 60 -2.98 5.79 -3.92
C SER A 60 -3.90 5.73 -5.15
N LEU A 61 -5.11 5.19 -5.01
CA LEU A 61 -6.01 4.92 -6.14
C LEU A 61 -6.50 6.18 -6.87
N PRO A 62 -6.74 7.34 -6.21
CA PRO A 62 -7.05 8.57 -6.92
C PRO A 62 -5.99 8.95 -7.97
N TRP A 63 -4.71 8.78 -7.64
CA TRP A 63 -3.60 9.08 -8.55
C TRP A 63 -3.56 8.14 -9.75
N LEU A 64 -3.79 6.84 -9.53
CA LEU A 64 -3.90 5.88 -10.63
C LEU A 64 -5.09 6.21 -11.56
N ARG A 65 -6.25 6.56 -11.00
CA ARG A 65 -7.46 6.92 -11.77
C ARG A 65 -7.22 8.20 -12.57
N LEU A 66 -6.61 9.23 -11.98
CA LEU A 66 -6.25 10.47 -12.66
C LEU A 66 -5.25 10.23 -13.80
N ALA A 67 -4.20 9.44 -13.58
CA ALA A 67 -3.22 9.09 -14.61
C ALA A 67 -3.85 8.33 -15.79
N LYS A 68 -4.83 7.46 -15.52
CA LYS A 68 -5.59 6.75 -16.57
C LYS A 68 -6.51 7.70 -17.35
N GLN A 69 -7.13 8.67 -16.68
CA GLN A 69 -8.08 9.60 -17.28
C GLN A 69 -7.39 10.70 -18.10
N PHE A 70 -6.27 11.24 -17.63
CA PHE A 70 -5.58 12.38 -18.24
C PHE A 70 -4.18 11.99 -18.72
N LYS A 71 -4.11 11.15 -19.76
CA LYS A 71 -2.85 10.56 -20.25
C LYS A 71 -1.80 11.60 -20.67
N ASP A 72 -2.23 12.72 -21.24
CA ASP A 72 -1.35 13.78 -21.71
C ASP A 72 -0.78 14.65 -20.58
N ALA A 73 -1.41 14.62 -19.39
CA ALA A 73 -1.02 15.43 -18.24
C ALA A 73 0.15 14.84 -17.44
N GLN A 74 0.62 13.63 -17.78
CA GLN A 74 1.76 12.97 -17.12
C GLN A 74 1.64 12.90 -15.58
N ILE A 75 0.43 12.65 -15.08
CA ILE A 75 0.15 12.62 -13.65
C ILE A 75 0.91 11.44 -13.01
N PRO A 76 1.76 11.67 -11.99
CA PRO A 76 2.52 10.61 -11.35
C PRO A 76 1.63 9.74 -10.46
N LEU A 77 2.08 8.50 -10.22
CA LEU A 77 1.51 7.62 -9.20
C LEU A 77 1.97 8.06 -7.80
N ALA A 78 1.49 9.21 -7.36
CA ALA A 78 1.83 9.80 -6.07
C ALA A 78 1.13 9.08 -4.90
N CYS A 79 1.48 9.49 -3.67
CA CYS A 79 0.96 8.93 -2.42
C CYS A 79 1.11 7.41 -2.38
N MET A 80 2.37 6.96 -2.46
CA MET A 80 2.72 5.55 -2.50
C MET A 80 2.32 4.90 -1.18
N SER A 81 1.25 4.10 -1.20
CA SER A 81 0.63 3.57 0.01
C SER A 81 0.65 2.05 0.03
N THR A 82 0.66 1.51 1.25
CA THR A 82 0.59 0.08 1.50
C THR A 82 0.05 -0.18 2.90
N THR A 83 -0.77 -1.22 3.04
CA THR A 83 -1.07 -1.82 4.34
C THR A 83 -0.03 -2.88 4.68
N LEU A 84 0.59 -2.75 5.86
CA LEU A 84 1.51 -3.71 6.45
C LEU A 84 0.82 -4.41 7.61
N GLU A 85 0.56 -5.71 7.45
CA GLU A 85 0.08 -6.58 8.52
C GLU A 85 1.29 -7.17 9.24
N LEU A 86 1.58 -6.69 10.45
CA LEU A 86 2.80 -6.97 11.21
C LEU A 86 2.76 -8.32 11.98
N GLY A 87 1.84 -9.20 11.60
CA GLY A 87 1.60 -10.49 12.21
C GLY A 87 0.48 -10.47 13.26
N GLY A 88 0.44 -11.48 14.13
CA GLY A 88 -0.61 -11.61 15.15
C GLY A 88 -0.58 -10.49 16.20
N GLN A 89 -1.73 -9.89 16.50
CA GLN A 89 -1.92 -8.79 17.46
C GLN A 89 -1.41 -9.06 18.88
N ASN A 90 -1.28 -10.34 19.25
CA ASN A 90 -0.77 -10.77 20.55
C ASN A 90 0.77 -10.84 20.60
N ASN A 91 1.45 -10.60 19.47
CA ASN A 91 2.90 -10.63 19.38
C ASN A 91 3.51 -9.31 19.86
N THR A 92 3.58 -9.20 21.19
CA THR A 92 4.17 -8.14 22.02
C THR A 92 5.53 -7.62 21.61
N GLY A 93 6.48 -8.57 21.54
CA GLY A 93 7.91 -8.28 21.68
C GLY A 93 8.27 -7.73 23.05
#